data_AF-A0A0C3CLT0-F1
#
_entry.id   AF-A0A0C3CLT0-F1
#
_cell.length_a   1.000
_cell.length_b   1.000
_cell.length_c   1.000
_cell.angle_alpha   90.00
_cell.angle_beta   90.00
_cell.angle_gamma   90.00
#
_symmetry.space_group_name_H-M   'P 1'
#
loop_
_entity.id
_entity.type
_entity.pdbx_description
1 polymer ?
#
loop_
_entity_poly.entity_id
_entity_poly.type
_entity_poly.pdbx_seq_one_letter_code
_entity_poly.pdbx_strand_id
1 'polypeptide(L)'
;MLHYPANSRPNSYQQEQRSIQLFDPENHQRPHPGLMTHFIQVFFERFGPDFPFLQYQDILADFWDQRLSLIVANCVAAMAVKHATIPELSIRDLHNVAENYIDVAKNLLSAVAHIPSLETLHGLMLLCWFEHSHHRLPGFRTYYGMASKMSGDLGLQDPHNFDPYPSEYDRNRRRTTWTGMVQLHMTAGSFRP
;
A
#
# COMPACT_ATOMS: atom_id res chain seq x y z
N MET A 1 -7.05 -55.64 -44.06
CA MET A 1 -6.19 -54.59 -43.49
C MET A 1 -7.11 -53.52 -42.90
N LEU A 2 -7.26 -53.51 -41.58
CA LEU A 2 -8.11 -52.58 -40.84
C LEU A 2 -7.29 -51.31 -40.55
N HIS A 3 -7.65 -50.19 -41.17
CA HIS A 3 -7.12 -48.86 -40.85
C HIS A 3 -7.95 -48.25 -39.72
N TYR A 4 -7.36 -48.11 -38.53
CA TYR A 4 -7.87 -47.23 -37.48
C TYR A 4 -7.41 -45.80 -37.78
N PRO A 5 -8.30 -44.79 -37.81
CA PRO A 5 -7.88 -43.40 -37.71
C PRO A 5 -7.52 -43.07 -36.26
N ALA A 6 -6.36 -42.46 -36.10
CA ALA A 6 -5.81 -42.01 -34.85
C ALA A 6 -6.71 -40.96 -34.19
N ASN A 7 -7.08 -41.28 -32.95
CA ASN A 7 -7.46 -40.42 -31.84
C ASN A 7 -7.24 -38.91 -32.07
N SER A 8 -8.28 -38.21 -32.51
CA SER A 8 -8.36 -36.74 -32.44
C SER A 8 -8.40 -36.34 -30.97
N ARG A 9 -7.26 -35.98 -30.40
CA ARG A 9 -7.20 -35.35 -29.08
C ARG A 9 -8.16 -34.16 -29.08
N PRO A 10 -9.14 -34.09 -28.18
CA PRO A 10 -9.94 -32.89 -28.06
C PRO A 10 -9.00 -31.73 -27.68
N ASN A 11 -9.23 -30.60 -28.34
CA ASN A 11 -8.63 -29.30 -28.08
C ASN A 11 -8.13 -29.22 -26.64
N SER A 12 -6.86 -28.89 -26.49
CA SER A 12 -6.36 -28.13 -25.35
C SER A 12 -7.20 -26.87 -25.26
N TYR A 13 -8.38 -26.97 -24.65
CA TYR A 13 -9.15 -25.87 -24.14
C TYR A 13 -8.21 -25.13 -23.21
N GLN A 14 -7.48 -24.15 -23.74
CA GLN A 14 -7.53 -22.74 -23.33
C GLN A 14 -7.80 -22.49 -21.84
N GLN A 15 -7.26 -23.33 -20.96
CA GLN A 15 -6.78 -22.95 -19.64
C GLN A 15 -5.44 -22.23 -19.83
N GLU A 16 -5.41 -21.23 -20.71
CA GLU A 16 -4.74 -20.01 -20.31
C GLU A 16 -5.56 -19.51 -19.12
N GLN A 17 -5.23 -20.04 -17.94
CA GLN A 17 -5.50 -19.37 -16.67
C GLN A 17 -5.01 -17.94 -16.89
N ARG A 18 -5.94 -17.03 -17.24
CA ARG A 18 -5.61 -15.63 -17.49
C ARG A 18 -4.88 -15.17 -16.26
N SER A 19 -3.57 -15.00 -16.39
CA SER A 19 -2.72 -14.61 -15.29
C SER A 19 -3.20 -13.22 -14.89
N ILE A 20 -3.73 -13.09 -13.66
CA ILE A 20 -4.20 -11.79 -13.19
C ILE A 20 -3.03 -10.79 -13.26
N GLN A 21 -3.28 -9.69 -13.97
CA GLN A 21 -2.29 -8.64 -14.14
C GLN A 21 -2.33 -7.74 -12.91
N LEU A 22 -1.23 -7.76 -12.14
CA LEU A 22 -1.15 -7.05 -10.87
C LEU A 22 -0.91 -5.54 -11.05
N PHE A 23 -0.23 -5.17 -12.13
CA PHE A 23 0.18 -3.79 -12.40
C PHE A 23 -0.42 -3.28 -13.71
N ASP A 24 -0.54 -1.97 -13.83
CA ASP A 24 -1.00 -1.29 -15.04
C ASP A 24 -0.02 -1.55 -16.20
N PRO A 25 -0.48 -2.02 -17.38
CA PRO A 25 0.37 -2.22 -18.56
C PRO A 25 1.10 -0.96 -19.01
N GLU A 26 0.51 0.23 -18.82
CA GLU A 26 1.09 1.50 -19.24
C GLU A 26 2.05 2.07 -18.18
N ASN A 27 1.91 1.64 -16.93
CA ASN A 27 2.79 2.03 -15.84
C ASN A 27 2.97 0.87 -14.84
N HIS A 28 4.04 0.08 -15.02
CA HIS A 28 4.34 -1.08 -14.18
C HIS A 28 4.60 -0.77 -12.70
N GLN A 29 4.68 0.50 -12.30
CA GLN A 29 4.80 0.90 -10.89
C GLN A 29 3.44 1.14 -10.23
N ARG A 30 2.36 1.16 -11.01
CA ARG A 30 0.99 1.41 -10.53
C ARG A 30 0.23 0.08 -10.42
N PRO A 31 -0.45 -0.20 -9.29
CA PRO A 31 -1.36 -1.33 -9.20
C PRO A 31 -2.44 -1.26 -10.28
N HIS A 32 -2.86 -2.42 -10.80
CA HIS A 32 -3.82 -2.47 -11.89
C HIS A 32 -5.13 -1.77 -11.50
N PRO A 33 -5.63 -0.80 -12.30
CA PRO A 33 -6.76 0.04 -11.91
C PRO A 33 -8.04 -0.76 -11.66
N GLY A 34 -8.24 -1.86 -12.40
CA GLY A 34 -9.37 -2.77 -12.20
C GLY A 34 -9.34 -3.55 -10.87
N LEU A 35 -8.19 -3.60 -10.17
CA LEU A 35 -8.06 -4.20 -8.84
C LEU A 35 -8.09 -3.16 -7.73
N MET A 36 -7.56 -1.96 -8.03
CA MET A 36 -7.27 -0.95 -7.02
C MET A 36 -8.53 -0.46 -6.31
N THR A 37 -9.66 -0.29 -7.00
CA THR A 37 -10.93 0.12 -6.37
C THR A 37 -11.37 -0.87 -5.29
N HIS A 38 -11.30 -2.17 -5.59
CA HIS A 38 -11.60 -3.22 -4.62
C HIS A 38 -10.59 -3.25 -3.47
N PHE A 39 -9.29 -3.08 -3.76
CA PHE A 39 -8.27 -3.04 -2.71
C PHE A 39 -8.42 -1.83 -1.78
N ILE A 40 -8.79 -0.65 -2.29
CA ILE A 40 -9.08 0.52 -1.46
C ILE A 40 -10.23 0.20 -0.51
N GLN A 41 -11.33 -0.35 -1.04
CA GLN A 41 -12.48 -0.75 -0.21
C GLN A 41 -12.07 -1.74 0.88
N VAL A 42 -11.44 -2.85 0.51
CA VAL A 42 -10.99 -3.89 1.44
C VAL A 42 -10.00 -3.34 2.47
N PHE A 43 -9.09 -2.45 2.06
CA PHE A 43 -8.16 -1.81 2.99
C PHE A 43 -8.91 -1.04 4.06
N PHE A 44 -9.83 -0.16 3.68
CA PHE A 44 -10.55 0.66 4.66
C PHE A 44 -11.53 -0.15 5.52
N GLU A 45 -12.13 -1.22 4.99
CA GLU A 45 -12.97 -2.13 5.78
C GLU A 45 -12.19 -2.87 6.87
N ARG A 46 -10.93 -3.23 6.61
CA ARG A 46 -10.12 -4.06 7.51
C ARG A 46 -9.21 -3.26 8.41
N PHE A 47 -8.69 -2.16 7.88
CA PHE A 47 -7.62 -1.39 8.50
C PHE A 47 -8.02 0.05 8.77
N GLY A 48 -9.04 0.62 8.10
CA GLY A 48 -9.41 2.04 8.23
C GLY A 48 -9.36 2.63 9.65
N PRO A 49 -9.92 1.95 10.68
CA PRO A 49 -9.84 2.41 12.07
C PRO A 49 -8.41 2.58 12.63
N ASP A 50 -7.45 1.79 12.16
CA ASP A 50 -6.05 1.79 12.61
C ASP A 50 -5.19 2.84 11.87
N PHE A 51 -5.68 3.38 10.75
CA PHE A 51 -4.95 4.32 9.89
C PHE A 51 -5.70 5.66 9.74
N PRO A 52 -5.96 6.40 10.84
CA PRO A 52 -6.78 7.63 10.82
C PRO A 52 -6.19 8.79 9.99
N PHE A 53 -4.91 8.67 9.62
CA PHE A 53 -4.23 9.61 8.74
C PHE A 53 -4.58 9.43 7.26
N LEU A 54 -5.30 8.36 6.91
CA LEU A 54 -5.89 8.12 5.61
C LEU A 54 -7.41 8.21 5.71
N GLN A 55 -8.05 8.73 4.67
CA GLN A 55 -9.51 8.82 4.58
C GLN A 55 -9.97 8.15 3.30
N TYR A 56 -11.01 7.33 3.39
CA TYR A 56 -11.51 6.53 2.26
C TYR A 56 -11.85 7.40 1.05
N GLN A 57 -12.60 8.48 1.29
CA GLN A 57 -13.04 9.40 0.24
C GLN A 57 -11.86 10.08 -0.47
N ASP A 58 -10.81 10.45 0.28
CA ASP A 58 -9.65 11.16 -0.27
C ASP A 58 -8.80 10.21 -1.10
N ILE A 59 -8.53 9.00 -0.60
CA ILE A 59 -7.76 7.98 -1.33
C ILE A 59 -8.51 7.54 -2.59
N LEU A 60 -9.83 7.37 -2.52
CA LEU A 60 -10.62 7.00 -3.69
C LEU A 60 -10.69 8.14 -4.71
N ALA A 61 -10.88 9.39 -4.28
CA ALA A 61 -10.87 10.55 -5.16
C ALA A 61 -9.51 10.73 -5.83
N ASP A 62 -8.42 10.68 -5.08
CA ASP A 62 -7.07 10.77 -5.60
C ASP A 62 -6.74 9.63 -6.57
N PHE A 63 -7.29 8.42 -6.35
CA PHE A 63 -7.17 7.32 -7.29
C PHE A 63 -7.85 7.64 -8.63
N TRP A 64 -9.10 8.10 -8.60
CA TRP A 64 -9.84 8.45 -9.82
C TRP A 64 -9.19 9.61 -10.58
N ASP A 65 -8.71 10.61 -9.85
CA ASP A 65 -8.03 11.77 -10.41
C ASP A 65 -6.58 11.49 -10.86
N GLN A 66 -6.08 10.26 -10.70
CA GLN A 66 -4.70 9.87 -11.01
C GLN A 66 -3.64 10.63 -10.19
N ARG A 67 -4.01 11.12 -9.00
CA ARG A 67 -3.18 11.87 -8.06
C ARG A 67 -2.68 11.04 -6.88
N LEU A 68 -3.21 9.83 -6.69
CA LEU A 68 -2.82 8.95 -5.59
C LEU A 68 -1.33 8.60 -5.68
N SER A 69 -0.60 8.83 -4.59
CA SER A 69 0.81 8.45 -4.45
C SER A 69 1.01 6.98 -4.78
N LEU A 70 1.92 6.68 -5.71
CA LEU A 70 2.22 5.30 -6.10
C LEU A 70 2.73 4.47 -4.92
N ILE A 71 3.45 5.09 -3.97
CA ILE A 71 3.90 4.41 -2.75
C ILE A 71 2.69 3.97 -1.91
N VAL A 72 1.74 4.89 -1.69
CA VAL A 72 0.52 4.62 -0.93
C VAL A 72 -0.34 3.59 -1.65
N ALA A 73 -0.53 3.72 -2.96
CA ALA A 73 -1.32 2.79 -3.77
C ALA A 73 -0.79 1.34 -3.65
N ASN A 74 0.53 1.16 -3.80
CA ASN A 74 1.16 -0.15 -3.64
C ASN A 74 1.04 -0.70 -2.22
N CYS A 75 1.23 0.13 -1.19
CA CYS A 75 1.06 -0.31 0.20
C CYS A 75 -0.39 -0.74 0.50
N VAL A 76 -1.37 0.04 0.04
CA VAL A 76 -2.81 -0.29 0.16
C VAL A 76 -3.11 -1.62 -0.53
N ALA A 77 -2.64 -1.81 -1.76
CA ALA A 77 -2.82 -3.07 -2.50
C ALA A 77 -2.20 -4.26 -1.75
N ALA A 78 -0.98 -4.12 -1.25
CA ALA A 78 -0.28 -5.17 -0.50
C ALA A 78 -1.00 -5.57 0.79
N MET A 79 -1.52 -4.61 1.53
CA MET A 79 -2.23 -4.87 2.79
C MET A 79 -3.62 -5.46 2.55
N ALA A 80 -4.30 -5.05 1.48
CA ALA A 80 -5.63 -5.52 1.12
C ALA A 80 -5.63 -6.94 0.51
N VAL A 81 -4.58 -7.33 -0.21
CA VAL A 81 -4.59 -8.56 -1.05
C VAL A 81 -4.99 -9.83 -0.28
N LYS A 82 -4.52 -9.98 0.97
CA LYS A 82 -4.82 -11.15 1.82
C LYS A 82 -6.28 -11.23 2.27
N HIS A 83 -7.04 -10.15 2.10
CA HIS A 83 -8.44 -10.03 2.47
C HIS A 83 -9.37 -9.88 1.26
N ALA A 84 -8.80 -9.70 0.06
CA ALA A 84 -9.57 -9.57 -1.16
C ALA A 84 -10.18 -10.93 -1.56
N THR A 85 -11.48 -10.94 -1.83
CA THR A 85 -12.21 -12.11 -2.30
C THR A 85 -12.21 -12.16 -3.83
N ILE A 86 -11.00 -12.23 -4.42
CA ILE A 86 -10.82 -12.34 -5.86
C ILE A 86 -10.47 -13.80 -6.21
N PRO A 87 -11.34 -14.54 -6.91
CA PRO A 87 -11.11 -15.95 -7.27
C PRO A 87 -9.76 -16.19 -7.97
N GLU A 88 -9.34 -15.26 -8.83
CA GLU A 88 -8.10 -15.33 -9.59
C GLU A 88 -6.85 -15.13 -8.72
N LEU A 89 -6.97 -14.42 -7.60
CA LEU A 89 -5.90 -14.31 -6.59
C LEU A 89 -5.88 -15.50 -5.65
N SER A 90 -7.02 -16.18 -5.47
CA SER A 90 -7.16 -17.34 -4.56
C SER A 90 -6.30 -18.54 -4.96
N ILE A 91 -5.85 -18.57 -6.22
CA ILE A 91 -5.01 -19.61 -6.80
C ILE A 91 -3.51 -19.26 -6.65
N ARG A 92 -3.18 -18.01 -6.31
CA ARG A 92 -1.80 -17.53 -6.15
C ARG A 92 -1.35 -17.57 -4.69
N ASP A 93 -0.04 -17.62 -4.52
CA ASP A 93 0.58 -17.29 -3.25
C ASP A 93 0.38 -15.79 -2.95
N LEU A 94 -0.67 -15.48 -2.19
CA LEU A 94 -1.06 -14.12 -1.81
C LEU A 94 0.08 -13.38 -1.09
N HIS A 95 0.97 -14.10 -0.41
CA HIS A 95 2.14 -13.51 0.22
C HIS A 95 3.07 -12.93 -0.83
N ASN A 96 3.43 -13.69 -1.86
CA ASN A 96 4.26 -13.21 -2.97
C ASN A 96 3.62 -12.03 -3.71
N VAL A 97 2.29 -12.02 -3.85
CA VAL A 97 1.57 -10.90 -4.46
C VAL A 97 1.72 -9.64 -3.60
N ALA A 98 1.57 -9.75 -2.27
CA ALA A 98 1.77 -8.62 -1.37
C ALA A 98 3.21 -8.08 -1.43
N GLU A 99 4.20 -8.98 -1.41
CA GLU A 99 5.61 -8.60 -1.49
C GLU A 99 5.95 -7.90 -2.81
N ASN A 100 5.39 -8.33 -3.96
CA ASN A 100 5.60 -7.65 -5.24
C ASN A 100 5.16 -6.18 -5.21
N TYR A 101 4.00 -5.86 -4.62
CA TYR A 101 3.57 -4.47 -4.46
C TYR A 101 4.51 -3.69 -3.52
N ILE A 102 4.95 -4.33 -2.44
CA ILE A 102 5.82 -3.70 -1.44
C ILE A 102 7.21 -3.42 -1.99
N ASP A 103 7.76 -4.31 -2.81
CA ASP A 103 9.04 -4.09 -3.49
C ASP A 103 8.98 -2.87 -4.41
N VAL A 104 7.86 -2.70 -5.15
CA VAL A 104 7.62 -1.50 -5.95
C VAL A 104 7.55 -0.25 -5.06
N ALA A 105 6.81 -0.30 -3.94
CA ALA A 105 6.72 0.83 -3.00
C ALA A 105 8.09 1.22 -2.41
N LYS A 106 8.92 0.24 -2.05
CA LYS A 106 10.28 0.44 -1.54
C LYS A 106 11.20 1.06 -2.58
N ASN A 107 11.11 0.60 -3.83
CA ASN A 107 11.87 1.15 -4.95
C ASN A 107 11.49 2.61 -5.22
N LEU A 108 10.19 2.92 -5.26
CA LEU A 108 9.69 4.29 -5.42
C LEU A 108 10.15 5.21 -4.30
N LEU A 109 10.09 4.73 -3.04
CA LEU A 109 10.53 5.47 -1.87
C LEU A 109 12.00 5.89 -1.99
N SER A 110 12.87 5.03 -2.51
CA SER A 110 14.30 5.35 -2.66
C SER A 110 14.55 6.63 -3.49
N ALA A 111 13.68 6.91 -4.46
CA ALA A 111 13.79 8.08 -5.33
C ALA A 111 13.31 9.38 -4.65
N VAL A 112 12.37 9.30 -3.71
CA VAL A 112 11.69 10.47 -3.11
C VAL A 112 11.91 10.64 -1.62
N ALA A 113 12.66 9.74 -0.96
CA ALA A 113 12.88 9.76 0.49
C ALA A 113 13.51 11.06 1.04
N HIS A 114 14.16 11.84 0.18
CA HIS A 114 14.79 13.12 0.54
C HIS A 114 13.85 14.33 0.42
N ILE A 115 12.63 14.14 -0.09
CA ILE A 115 11.64 15.20 -0.31
C ILE A 115 10.55 15.06 0.76
N PRO A 116 10.51 15.95 1.78
CA PRO A 116 9.49 15.89 2.81
C PRO A 116 8.10 16.21 2.22
N SER A 117 7.19 15.25 2.29
CA SER A 117 5.78 15.42 1.93
C SER A 117 4.91 14.54 2.80
N LEU A 118 3.64 14.92 2.97
CA LEU A 118 2.69 14.08 3.73
C LEU A 118 2.46 12.74 3.02
N GLU A 119 2.47 12.74 1.69
CA GLU A 119 2.25 11.56 0.86
C GLU A 119 3.38 10.54 1.01
N THR A 120 4.65 10.99 1.00
CA THR A 120 5.80 10.11 1.26
C THR A 120 5.79 9.62 2.71
N LEU A 121 5.42 10.49 3.67
CA LEU A 121 5.32 10.11 5.07
C LEU A 121 4.24 9.04 5.28
N HIS A 122 3.05 9.18 4.69
CA HIS A 122 1.99 8.19 4.75
C HIS A 122 2.44 6.85 4.16
N GLY A 123 3.15 6.86 3.03
CA GLY A 123 3.76 5.66 2.45
C GLY A 123 4.76 4.98 3.40
N LEU A 124 5.65 5.76 4.01
CA LEU A 124 6.59 5.27 5.03
C LEU A 124 5.89 4.64 6.24
N MET A 125 4.83 5.29 6.73
CA MET A 125 4.04 4.79 7.85
C MET A 125 3.37 3.45 7.51
N LEU A 126 2.80 3.32 6.30
CA LEU A 126 2.23 2.04 5.84
C LEU A 126 3.30 0.95 5.70
N LEU A 127 4.49 1.27 5.18
CA LEU A 127 5.62 0.34 5.12
C LEU A 127 6.05 -0.11 6.52
N CYS A 128 6.11 0.79 7.51
CA CYS A 128 6.34 0.40 8.90
C CYS A 128 5.34 -0.65 9.36
N TRP A 129 4.04 -0.36 9.23
CA TRP A 129 2.99 -1.27 9.68
C TRP A 129 3.01 -2.60 8.93
N PHE A 130 3.33 -2.60 7.64
CA PHE A 130 3.50 -3.82 6.86
C PHE A 130 4.67 -4.69 7.37
N GLU A 131 5.85 -4.10 7.59
CA GLU A 131 7.00 -4.82 8.14
C GLU A 131 6.71 -5.35 9.55
N HIS A 132 6.01 -4.57 10.38
CA HIS A 132 5.58 -4.97 11.71
C HIS A 132 4.65 -6.20 11.66
N SER A 133 3.65 -6.20 10.77
CA SER A 133 2.71 -7.32 10.66
C SER A 133 3.34 -8.62 10.15
N HIS A 134 4.53 -8.53 9.54
CA HIS A 134 5.33 -9.67 9.07
C HIS A 134 6.49 -10.01 10.01
N HIS A 135 6.52 -9.43 11.23
CA HIS A 135 7.56 -9.64 12.23
C HIS A 135 8.98 -9.27 11.75
N ARG A 136 9.09 -8.37 10.77
CA ARG A 136 10.36 -7.92 10.20
C ARG A 136 10.86 -6.66 10.90
N LEU A 137 11.29 -6.82 12.16
CA LEU A 137 11.72 -5.72 13.02
C LEU A 137 12.84 -4.85 12.42
N PRO A 138 13.86 -5.36 11.71
CA PRO A 138 14.85 -4.52 11.04
C PRO A 138 14.23 -3.56 10.01
N GLY A 139 13.31 -4.07 9.18
CA GLY A 139 12.57 -3.27 8.19
C GLY A 139 11.72 -2.21 8.87
N PHE A 140 10.96 -2.60 9.89
CA PHE A 140 10.17 -1.67 10.71
C PHE A 140 11.02 -0.51 11.24
N ARG A 141 12.17 -0.81 11.85
CA ARG A 141 13.08 0.20 12.43
C ARG A 141 13.64 1.15 11.38
N THR A 142 14.01 0.63 10.20
CA THR A 142 14.49 1.46 9.08
C THR A 142 13.43 2.44 8.63
N TYR A 143 12.22 1.97 8.31
CA TYR A 143 11.15 2.86 7.83
C TYR A 143 10.67 3.81 8.94
N TYR A 144 10.67 3.37 10.20
CA TYR A 144 10.30 4.23 11.33
C TYR A 144 11.30 5.37 11.51
N GLY A 145 12.60 5.10 11.37
CA GLY A 145 13.63 6.14 11.41
C GLY A 145 13.45 7.18 10.31
N MET A 146 13.14 6.74 9.08
CA MET A 146 12.84 7.62 7.96
C MET A 146 11.56 8.45 8.19
N ALA A 147 10.48 7.80 8.66
CA ALA A 147 9.21 8.46 8.98
C ALA A 147 9.39 9.49 10.09
N SER A 148 10.15 9.16 11.13
CA SER A 148 10.44 10.06 12.26
C SER A 148 11.15 11.32 11.80
N LYS A 149 12.22 11.16 10.99
CA LYS A 149 12.94 12.30 10.41
C LYS A 149 12.01 13.17 9.57
N MET A 150 11.27 12.56 8.64
CA MET A 150 10.36 13.28 7.75
C MET A 150 9.24 14.00 8.50
N SER A 151 8.70 13.40 9.56
CA SER A 151 7.70 14.05 10.43
C SER A 151 8.27 15.29 11.14
N GLY A 152 9.56 15.25 11.51
CA GLY A 152 10.29 16.39 12.05
C GLY A 152 10.52 17.48 11.01
N ASP A 153 10.97 17.10 9.81
CA ASP A 153 11.16 18.02 8.68
C ASP A 153 9.85 18.72 8.27
N LEU A 154 8.71 18.05 8.44
CA LEU A 154 7.36 18.60 8.21
C LEU A 154 6.78 19.41 9.39
N GLY A 155 7.49 19.46 10.52
CA GLY A 155 7.09 20.19 11.71
C GLY A 155 5.86 19.62 12.42
N LEU A 156 5.55 18.33 12.27
CA LEU A 156 4.29 17.75 12.79
C LEU A 156 4.21 17.63 14.32
N GLN A 157 5.33 17.83 15.01
CA GLN A 157 5.43 17.66 16.46
C GLN A 157 4.83 18.82 17.25
N ASP A 158 4.79 20.01 16.65
CA ASP A 158 4.25 21.22 17.27
C ASP A 158 2.91 21.59 16.64
N PRO A 159 1.79 21.53 17.39
CA PRO A 159 0.47 21.90 16.88
C PRO A 159 0.40 23.34 16.35
N HIS A 160 1.23 24.27 16.86
CA HIS A 160 1.27 25.66 16.39
C HIS A 160 1.75 25.77 14.93
N ASN A 161 2.52 24.78 14.44
CA ASN A 161 2.91 24.73 13.03
C ASN A 161 1.72 24.49 12.10
N PHE A 162 0.51 24.22 12.62
CA PHE A 162 -0.70 24.04 11.83
C PHE A 162 -1.48 25.34 11.65
N ASP A 163 -1.24 26.36 12.48
CA ASP A 163 -1.94 27.65 12.43
C ASP A 163 -1.84 28.38 11.07
N PRO A 164 -0.70 28.32 10.34
CA PRO A 164 -0.59 28.95 9.03
C PRO A 164 -1.46 28.31 7.93
N TYR A 165 -1.95 27.08 8.13
CA TYR A 165 -2.79 26.40 7.12
C TYR A 165 -4.21 26.93 7.24
N PRO A 166 -4.81 27.52 6.20
CA PRO A 166 -6.11 28.19 6.32
C PRO A 166 -7.28 27.21 6.50
N SER A 167 -7.16 26.00 5.92
CA SER A 167 -8.21 24.98 5.94
C SER A 167 -8.17 24.13 7.20
N GLU A 168 -9.31 23.96 7.89
CA GLU A 168 -9.45 22.98 8.98
C GLU A 168 -9.16 21.55 8.50
N TYR A 169 -9.48 21.24 7.25
CA TYR A 169 -9.18 19.94 6.67
C TYR A 169 -7.66 19.68 6.64
N ASP A 170 -6.87 20.67 6.21
CA ASP A 170 -5.40 20.56 6.17
C ASP A 170 -4.80 20.46 7.58
N ARG A 171 -5.33 21.25 8.53
CA ARG A 171 -4.94 21.17 9.95
C ARG A 171 -5.25 19.79 10.53
N ASN A 172 -6.44 19.27 10.26
CA ASN A 172 -6.86 17.96 10.74
C ASN A 172 -6.02 16.83 10.13
N ARG A 173 -5.74 16.88 8.82
CA ARG A 173 -4.88 15.90 8.14
C ARG A 173 -3.49 15.83 8.77
N ARG A 174 -2.90 16.97 9.13
CA ARG A 174 -1.62 17.03 9.85
C ARG A 174 -1.71 16.45 11.26
N ARG A 175 -2.78 16.80 11.99
CA ARG A 175 -3.04 16.28 13.35
C ARG A 175 -3.18 14.75 13.36
N THR A 176 -4.00 14.19 12.47
CA THR A 176 -4.20 12.73 12.40
C THR A 176 -2.93 12.01 11.93
N THR A 177 -2.15 12.62 11.03
CA THR A 177 -0.82 12.12 10.65
C THR A 177 0.11 12.05 11.86
N TRP A 178 0.16 13.11 12.67
CA TRP A 178 0.95 13.11 13.90
C TRP A 178 0.47 12.05 14.90
N THR A 179 -0.85 11.89 15.09
CA THR A 179 -1.41 10.82 15.92
C THR A 179 -0.93 9.43 15.47
N GLY A 180 -0.93 9.16 14.16
CA GLY A 180 -0.40 7.90 13.62
C GLY A 180 1.12 7.74 13.87
N MET A 181 1.89 8.83 13.79
CA MET A 181 3.32 8.80 14.14
C MET A 181 3.56 8.50 15.62
N VAL A 182 2.73 9.02 16.52
CA VAL A 182 2.78 8.71 17.96
C VAL A 182 2.51 7.24 18.21
N GLN A 183 1.53 6.64 17.52
CA GLN A 183 1.27 5.19 17.61
C GLN A 183 2.49 4.37 17.18
N LEU A 184 3.10 4.71 16.04
CA LEU A 184 4.35 4.07 15.59
C LEU A 184 5.49 4.22 16.60
N HIS A 185 5.63 5.39 17.22
CA HIS A 185 6.63 5.63 18.25
C HIS A 185 6.43 4.73 19.47
N MET A 186 5.19 4.60 19.94
CA MET A 186 4.85 3.72 21.07
C MET A 186 5.16 2.25 20.75
N THR A 187 4.79 1.79 19.55
CA THR A 187 5.12 0.44 19.06
C THR A 187 6.63 0.24 18.91
N ALA A 188 7.39 1.23 18.44
CA ALA A 188 8.85 1.15 18.39
C ALA A 188 9.47 1.03 19.79
N GLY A 189 8.88 1.72 20.77
CA GLY A 189 9.30 1.69 22.17
C GLY A 189 9.14 0.33 22.85
N SER A 190 8.12 -0.46 22.49
CA SER A 190 7.90 -1.79 23.06
C SER A 190 8.95 -2.85 22.66
N PHE A 191 9.79 -2.54 21.67
CA PHE A 191 10.87 -3.45 21.22
C PHE A 191 12.25 -3.08 21.76
N ARG A 192 12.33 -2.22 22.79
CA ARG A 192 13.58 -1.95 23.50
C ARG A 192 13.85 -3.12 24.49
N PRO A 193 15.06 -3.70 24.47
CA PRO A 193 15.44 -4.79 25.36
C PRO A 193 15.51 -4.35 26.82
#